data_AF-A0A3C0B105-F1
#
_entry.id   AF-A0A3C0B105-F1
#
_cell.length_a   1.000
_cell.length_b   1.000
_cell.length_c   1.000
_cell.angle_alpha   90.00
_cell.angle_beta   90.00
_cell.angle_gamma   90.00
#
_symmetry.space_group_name_H-M   'P 1'
#
loop_
_entity.id
_entity.type
_entity.pdbx_description
1 polymer ?
#
loop_
_entity_poly.entity_id
_entity_poly.type
_entity_poly.pdbx_seq_one_letter_code
_entity_poly.pdbx_strand_id
1 'polypeptide(L)'
;DKKKKLELIDRFIEASPKISPIKNSPESNFIRDFDKTDNSYLMTETLARVYLEQKKYQKAIQAYEILILKYPEKSSFFADRISDIKILQQNNN
;
A
#
# COMPACT_ATOMS: atom_id res chain seq x y z
N ASP A 1 51.43 17.96 -4.61
CA ASP A 1 50.02 17.48 -4.68
C ASP A 1 49.62 16.82 -6.00
N LYS A 2 49.83 17.44 -7.18
CA LYS A 2 49.43 16.85 -8.47
C LYS A 2 50.01 15.45 -8.75
N LYS A 3 51.28 15.18 -8.40
CA LYS A 3 51.91 13.85 -8.59
C LYS A 3 51.19 12.73 -7.82
N LYS A 4 50.87 12.94 -6.55
CA LYS A 4 50.13 11.96 -5.72
C LYS A 4 48.74 11.65 -6.28
N LYS A 5 48.08 12.64 -6.89
CA LYS A 5 46.78 12.44 -7.55
C LYS A 5 46.90 11.60 -8.82
N LEU A 6 47.99 11.77 -9.58
CA LEU A 6 48.27 10.97 -10.77
C LEU A 6 48.55 9.50 -10.38
N GLU A 7 49.37 9.27 -9.35
CA GLU A 7 49.66 7.92 -8.85
C GLU A 7 48.39 7.18 -8.38
N LEU A 8 47.44 7.90 -7.79
CA LEU A 8 46.16 7.32 -7.38
C LEU A 8 45.29 6.92 -8.58
N ILE A 9 45.35 7.68 -9.66
CA ILE A 9 44.63 7.39 -10.91
C ILE A 9 45.26 6.18 -11.60
N ASP A 10 46.60 6.14 -11.70
CA ASP A 10 47.32 5.01 -12.33
C ASP A 10 47.04 3.71 -11.60
N ARG A 11 47.09 3.73 -10.26
CA ARG A 11 46.74 2.57 -9.42
C ARG A 11 45.28 2.13 -9.58
N PHE A 12 44.35 3.06 -9.81
CA PHE A 12 42.94 2.74 -10.03
C PHE A 12 42.71 2.05 -11.40
N ILE A 13 43.41 2.51 -12.44
CA ILE A 13 43.36 1.91 -13.78
C ILE A 13 43.98 0.51 -13.75
N GLU A 14 45.15 0.33 -13.11
CA GLU A 14 45.78 -0.99 -12.92
C GLU A 14 44.90 -1.97 -12.17
N ALA A 15 44.17 -1.50 -11.15
CA ALA A 15 43.28 -2.35 -10.36
C ALA A 15 42.06 -2.87 -11.13
N SER A 16 41.78 -2.34 -12.34
CA SER A 16 40.65 -2.70 -13.24
C SER A 16 39.42 -3.25 -12.49
N PRO A 17 38.86 -2.46 -11.54
CA PRO A 17 37.84 -2.97 -10.65
C PRO A 17 36.55 -3.23 -11.44
N LYS A 18 36.24 -4.50 -11.68
CA LYS A 18 35.02 -4.90 -12.36
C LYS A 18 33.90 -5.10 -11.34
N ILE A 19 32.86 -4.28 -11.43
CA ILE A 19 31.62 -4.51 -10.67
C ILE A 19 30.93 -5.71 -11.30
N SER A 20 30.91 -6.84 -10.59
CA SER A 20 30.12 -7.99 -11.02
C SER A 20 28.63 -7.64 -10.91
N PRO A 21 27.81 -7.91 -11.93
CA PRO A 21 26.37 -7.66 -11.84
C PRO A 21 25.80 -8.47 -10.67
N ILE A 22 25.01 -7.81 -9.83
CA ILE A 22 24.28 -8.46 -8.74
C ILE A 22 23.41 -9.53 -9.39
N LYS A 23 23.78 -10.80 -9.19
CA LYS A 23 22.96 -11.94 -9.57
C LYS A 23 21.77 -11.88 -8.64
N ASN A 24 20.59 -11.51 -9.18
CA ASN A 24 19.30 -11.42 -8.49
C ASN A 24 19.25 -12.34 -7.26
N SER A 25 19.58 -11.81 -6.08
CA SER A 25 19.14 -12.44 -4.86
C SER A 25 17.61 -12.44 -4.94
N PRO A 26 16.90 -13.50 -4.52
CA PRO A 26 15.45 -13.43 -4.47
C PRO A 26 15.15 -12.18 -3.68
N GLU A 27 14.53 -11.19 -4.33
CA GLU A 27 14.11 -9.98 -3.68
C GLU A 27 13.38 -10.44 -2.44
N SER A 28 13.91 -10.14 -1.25
CA SER A 28 13.15 -10.37 -0.04
C SER A 28 11.94 -9.48 -0.26
N ASN A 29 10.84 -10.10 -0.66
CA ASN A 29 9.56 -9.47 -0.85
C ASN A 29 9.15 -8.96 0.54
N PHE A 30 9.73 -7.85 0.97
CA PHE A 30 9.16 -6.94 1.95
C PHE A 30 8.02 -6.18 1.25
N ILE A 31 7.17 -6.92 0.53
CA ILE A 31 5.77 -6.56 0.46
C ILE A 31 5.31 -6.80 1.91
N ARG A 32 5.48 -5.79 2.77
CA ARG A 32 4.72 -5.75 4.02
C ARG A 32 3.28 -5.95 3.57
N ASP A 33 2.67 -7.04 4.01
CA ASP A 33 1.25 -7.31 3.83
C ASP A 33 0.46 -6.18 4.51
N PHE A 34 0.36 -5.02 3.85
CA PHE A 34 -0.42 -3.87 4.32
C PHE A 34 -1.91 -4.23 4.45
N ASP A 35 -2.34 -5.34 3.84
CA ASP A 35 -3.68 -5.91 4.00
C ASP A 35 -3.85 -6.73 5.30
N LYS A 36 -2.76 -7.11 5.99
CA LYS A 36 -2.84 -7.85 7.28
C LYS A 36 -2.70 -6.95 8.50
N THR A 37 -2.39 -5.67 8.34
CA THR A 37 -2.42 -4.74 9.47
C THR A 37 -3.87 -4.37 9.77
N ASP A 38 -4.28 -4.53 11.03
CA ASP A 38 -5.60 -4.15 11.51
C ASP A 38 -5.75 -2.62 11.44
N ASN A 39 -6.09 -2.13 10.25
CA ASN A 39 -6.26 -0.71 9.95
C ASN A 39 -7.66 -0.21 10.37
N SER A 40 -8.37 -0.96 11.21
CA SER A 40 -9.72 -0.64 11.67
C SER A 40 -9.80 0.77 12.27
N TYR A 41 -8.76 1.20 13.00
CA TYR A 41 -8.70 2.54 13.58
C TYR A 41 -8.74 3.68 12.53
N LEU A 42 -8.25 3.44 11.31
CA LEU A 42 -8.20 4.43 10.24
C LEU A 42 -9.56 4.61 9.52
N MET A 43 -10.54 3.75 9.80
CA MET A 43 -11.83 3.77 9.10
C MET A 43 -12.62 5.03 9.46
N THR A 44 -13.03 5.74 8.41
CA THR A 44 -13.82 6.97 8.44
C THR A 44 -14.84 6.94 7.32
N GLU A 45 -15.93 7.69 7.45
CA GLU A 45 -16.98 7.79 6.42
C GLU A 45 -16.39 8.22 5.07
N THR A 46 -15.49 9.21 5.08
CA THR A 46 -14.79 9.68 3.88
C THR A 46 -13.95 8.58 3.23
N LEU A 47 -13.23 7.79 4.02
CA LEU A 47 -12.44 6.68 3.49
C LEU A 47 -13.33 5.59 2.86
N ALA A 48 -14.47 5.27 3.49
CA ALA A 48 -15.44 4.32 2.95
C ALA A 48 -16.00 4.81 1.58
N ARG A 49 -16.29 6.11 1.47
CA ARG A 49 -16.69 6.74 0.21
C ARG A 49 -15.61 6.68 -0.86
N VAL A 50 -14.36 6.97 -0.50
CA VAL A 50 -13.22 6.86 -1.42
C VAL A 50 -13.05 5.43 -1.93
N TYR A 51 -13.27 4.40 -1.09
CA TYR A 51 -13.26 3.01 -1.55
C TYR A 51 -14.39 2.71 -2.55
N LEU A 52 -15.58 3.26 -2.35
CA LEU A 52 -16.70 3.13 -3.29
C LEU A 52 -16.37 3.77 -4.64
N GLU A 53 -15.81 4.99 -4.63
CA GLU A 53 -15.39 5.70 -5.85
C GLU A 53 -14.31 4.91 -6.63
N GLN A 54 -13.45 4.21 -5.91
CA GLN A 54 -12.44 3.30 -6.49
C GLN A 54 -13.01 1.92 -6.88
N LYS A 55 -14.33 1.70 -6.77
CA LYS A 55 -15.02 0.41 -7.00
C LYS A 55 -14.52 -0.74 -6.11
N LYS A 56 -13.88 -0.42 -4.98
CA LYS A 56 -13.40 -1.39 -3.97
C LYS A 56 -14.53 -1.72 -3.00
N TYR A 57 -15.59 -2.34 -3.49
CA TYR A 57 -16.84 -2.55 -2.73
C TYR A 57 -16.65 -3.31 -1.42
N GLN A 58 -15.82 -4.37 -1.40
CA GLN A 58 -15.56 -5.14 -0.18
C GLN A 58 -14.91 -4.28 0.92
N LYS A 59 -13.93 -3.45 0.55
CA LYS A 59 -13.26 -2.55 1.51
C LYS A 59 -14.20 -1.44 1.99
N ALA A 60 -15.08 -0.94 1.13
CA ALA A 60 -16.11 0.02 1.51
C ALA A 60 -17.11 -0.57 2.52
N ILE A 61 -17.57 -1.81 2.30
CA ILE A 61 -18.48 -2.52 3.22
C ILE A 61 -17.81 -2.72 4.59
N GLN A 62 -16.57 -3.25 4.61
CA GLN A 62 -15.82 -3.45 5.85
C GLN A 62 -15.62 -2.15 6.63
N ALA A 63 -15.34 -1.04 5.94
CA ALA A 63 -15.21 0.27 6.58
C ALA A 63 -16.51 0.70 7.27
N TYR A 64 -17.66 0.51 6.61
CA TYR A 64 -18.97 0.81 7.22
C TYR A 64 -19.31 -0.13 8.38
N GLU A 65 -18.98 -1.42 8.31
CA GLU A 65 -19.16 -2.37 9.41
C GLU A 65 -18.36 -1.95 10.64
N ILE A 66 -17.11 -1.52 10.46
CA ILE A 66 -16.27 -0.98 11.54
C ILE A 66 -16.87 0.31 12.12
N LEU A 67 -17.42 1.19 11.26
CA LEU A 67 -18.06 2.43 11.70
C LEU A 67 -19.34 2.18 12.51
N ILE A 68 -20.10 1.12 12.21
CA ILE A 68 -21.26 0.70 13.03
C ILE A 68 -20.82 0.34 14.45
N LEU A 69 -19.73 -0.41 14.59
CA LEU A 69 -19.19 -0.78 15.91
C LEU A 69 -18.65 0.43 16.67
N LYS A 70 -18.08 1.42 15.96
CA LYS A 70 -17.48 2.62 16.54
C LYS A 70 -18.52 3.70 16.91
N TYR A 71 -19.59 3.81 16.13
CA TYR A 71 -20.62 4.85 16.23
C TYR A 71 -22.02 4.22 16.11
N PRO A 72 -22.45 3.44 17.13
CA PRO A 72 -23.71 2.70 17.09
C PRO A 72 -24.94 3.61 16.93
N GLU A 73 -24.86 4.88 17.33
CA GLU A 73 -25.91 5.88 17.14
C GLU A 73 -26.23 6.15 15.66
N LYS A 74 -25.27 5.91 14.76
CA LYS A 74 -25.42 6.02 13.31
C LYS A 74 -25.56 4.66 12.61
N SER A 75 -25.78 3.58 13.37
CA SER A 75 -25.83 2.21 12.83
C SER A 75 -26.80 2.06 11.67
N SER A 76 -28.03 2.58 11.79
CA SER A 76 -29.04 2.54 10.71
C SER A 76 -28.53 3.20 9.44
N PHE A 77 -27.91 4.39 9.56
CA PHE A 77 -27.37 5.12 8.42
C PHE A 77 -26.28 4.32 7.69
N PHE A 78 -25.37 3.68 8.42
CA PHE A 78 -24.33 2.86 7.81
C PHE A 78 -24.88 1.57 7.20
N ALA A 79 -25.90 0.97 7.81
CA ALA A 79 -26.57 -0.22 7.26
C ALA A 79 -27.25 0.08 5.91
N ASP A 80 -27.85 1.27 5.77
CA ASP A 80 -28.42 1.73 4.50
C ASP A 80 -27.32 1.86 3.43
N ARG A 81 -26.16 2.46 3.77
CA ARG A 81 -25.01 2.56 2.85
C ARG A 81 -24.46 1.22 2.40
N ILE A 82 -24.38 0.24 3.31
CA ILE A 82 -23.96 -1.12 2.97
C ILE A 82 -24.94 -1.74 1.98
N SER A 83 -26.24 -1.54 2.18
CA SER A 83 -27.28 -2.06 1.29
C SER A 83 -27.18 -1.45 -0.11
N ASP A 84 -27.02 -0.12 -0.21
CA ASP A 84 -26.79 0.59 -1.47
C ASP A 84 -25.58 0.02 -2.24
N ILE A 85 -24.47 -0.23 -1.53
CA ILE A 85 -23.25 -0.76 -2.14
C ILE A 85 -23.46 -2.19 -2.66
N LYS A 86 -24.18 -3.04 -1.92
CA LYS A 86 -24.48 -4.41 -2.35
C LYS A 86 -25.32 -4.42 -3.63
N ILE A 87 -26.32 -3.54 -3.71
CA ILE A 87 -27.13 -3.37 -4.94
C ILE A 87 -26.25 -2.87 -6.09
N LEU A 88 -25.39 -1.87 -5.84
CA LEU A 88 -24.47 -1.35 -6.84
C LEU A 88 -23.49 -2.43 -7.35
N GLN A 89 -22.99 -3.30 -6.46
CA GLN A 89 -22.11 -4.40 -6.84
C GLN A 89 -22.83 -5.41 -7.74
N GLN A 90 -24.08 -5.75 -7.45
CA GLN A 90 -24.88 -6.67 -8.28
C GLN A 90 -25.20 -6.09 -9.66
N ASN A 91 -25.47 -4.80 -9.75
CA ASN A 91 -25.77 -4.13 -11.03
C ASN A 91 -24.55 -3.95 -11.94
N ASN A 92 -23.33 -3.99 -11.40
CA ASN A 92 -22.08 -3.82 -12.15
C ASN A 92 -21.42 -5.17 -12.53
N ASN A 93 -22.05 -6.29 -12.22
CA ASN A 93 -21.54 -7.64 -12.45
C ASN A 93 -22.35 -8.36 -13.53
#